data_AF-A0A7L5YXZ9-F1
#
_entry.id   AF-A0A7L5YXZ9-F1
#
_cell.length_a   1.000
_cell.length_b   1.000
_cell.length_c   1.000
_cell.angle_alpha   90.00
_cell.angle_beta   90.00
_cell.angle_gamma   90.00
#
_symmetry.space_group_name_H-M   'P 1'
#
loop_
_entity.id
_entity.type
_entity.pdbx_description
1 polymer ?
#
loop_
_entity_poly.entity_id
_entity_poly.type
_entity_poly.pdbx_seq_one_letter_code
_entity_poly.pdbx_strand_id
1 'polypeptide(L)' 'MTTAELLEQARKLTREEQLKLAHDLYIEADGPYDDPTEVESAWASEIGQRLHGIVDGTTVGIPNSEVRELFGL' A
#
# COMPACT_ATOMS: atom_id res chain seq x y z
N MET A 1 30.11 -2.84 -12.05
CA MET A 1 28.96 -2.18 -12.64
C MET A 1 28.51 -1.06 -11.71
N THR A 2 28.34 0.16 -12.22
CA THR A 2 27.92 1.34 -11.46
C THR A 2 26.39 1.45 -11.42
N THR A 3 25.85 2.27 -10.51
CA THR A 3 24.40 2.58 -10.47
C THR A 3 23.91 3.19 -11.78
N ALA A 4 24.74 4.01 -12.44
CA ALA A 4 24.40 4.61 -13.73
C ALA A 4 24.29 3.54 -14.84
N GLU A 5 25.22 2.58 -14.86
CA GLU A 5 25.21 1.46 -15.82
C GLU A 5 23.98 0.55 -15.59
N LEU A 6 23.60 0.31 -14.33
CA LEU A 6 22.38 -0.45 -13.97
C LEU A 6 21.10 0.23 -14.48
N LEU A 7 20.97 1.54 -14.25
CA LEU A 7 19.80 2.30 -14.70
C LEU A 7 19.71 2.37 -16.23
N GLU A 8 20.85 2.47 -16.91
CA GLU A 8 20.88 2.43 -18.37
C GLU A 8 20.39 1.09 -18.91
N GLN A 9 20.74 -0.02 -18.26
CA GLN A 9 20.24 -1.35 -18.62
C GLN A 9 18.74 -1.50 -18.34
N ALA A 10 18.26 -1.05 -17.18
CA ALA A 10 16.83 -1.07 -16.84
C ALA A 10 15.98 -0.25 -17.84
N ARG A 11 16.54 0.85 -18.38
CA ARG A 11 15.86 1.66 -19.41
C ARG A 11 15.74 0.97 -20.76
N LYS A 12 16.51 -0.08 -21.05
CA LYS A 12 16.43 -0.87 -22.29
C LYS A 12 15.31 -1.92 -22.26
N LEU A 13 14.74 -2.20 -21.08
CA LEU A 13 13.58 -3.06 -20.91
C LEU A 13 12.32 -2.44 -21.50
N THR A 14 11.36 -3.28 -21.87
CA THR A 14 10.00 -2.86 -22.20
C THR A 14 9.29 -2.26 -20.98
N ARG A 15 8.19 -1.53 -21.20
CA ARG A 15 7.42 -0.93 -20.10
C ARG A 15 6.91 -1.98 -19.09
N GLU A 16 6.49 -3.13 -19.57
CA GLU A 16 6.00 -4.23 -18.72
C GLU A 16 7.12 -4.79 -17.84
N GLU A 17 8.29 -5.07 -18.44
CA GLU A 17 9.47 -5.55 -17.71
C GLU A 17 9.98 -4.52 -16.70
N GLN A 18 9.93 -3.23 -17.02
CA GLN A 18 10.28 -2.17 -16.06
C GLN A 18 9.34 -2.14 -14.86
N LEU A 19 8.04 -2.29 -15.09
CA LEU A 19 7.04 -2.34 -14.01
C LEU A 19 7.24 -3.57 -13.14
N LYS A 20 7.50 -4.72 -13.75
CA LYS A 20 7.82 -5.94 -13.02
C LYS A 20 9.09 -5.78 -12.18
N LEU A 21 10.17 -5.27 -12.76
CA LEU A 21 11.42 -5.04 -12.04
C LEU A 21 11.23 -4.07 -10.86
N ALA A 22 10.49 -2.97 -11.08
CA ALA A 22 10.20 -2.02 -10.01
C ALA A 22 9.36 -2.63 -8.89
N HIS A 23 8.36 -3.44 -9.22
CA HIS A 23 7.55 -4.18 -8.24
C HIS A 23 8.40 -5.14 -7.43
N ASP A 24 9.20 -5.98 -8.10
CA ASP A 24 10.02 -6.99 -7.42
C ASP A 24 11.05 -6.32 -6.48
N LEU A 25 11.71 -5.25 -6.93
CA LEU A 25 12.62 -4.45 -6.08
C LEU A 25 11.90 -3.79 -4.91
N TYR A 26 10.66 -3.33 -5.09
CA TYR A 26 9.86 -2.76 -4.02
C TYR A 26 9.55 -3.84 -2.97
N ILE A 27 9.10 -5.02 -3.39
CA ILE A 27 8.84 -6.14 -2.48
C ILE A 27 10.10 -6.59 -1.73
N GLU A 28 11.23 -6.69 -2.42
CA GLU A 28 12.51 -7.04 -1.77
C GLU A 28 12.95 -5.98 -0.75
N ALA A 29 12.70 -4.70 -1.02
CA ALA A 29 13.03 -3.60 -0.11
C ALA A 29 12.08 -3.51 1.09
N ASP A 30 10.81 -3.89 0.91
CA ASP A 30 9.78 -3.92 1.97
C ASP A 30 10.09 -5.00 3.03
N GLY A 31 10.95 -5.97 2.69
CA GLY A 31 11.39 -7.04 3.59
C GLY A 31 10.47 -8.27 3.54
N PRO A 32 10.67 -9.25 4.44
CA PRO A 32 9.75 -10.38 4.50
C PRO A 32 8.35 -9.86 4.81
N TYR A 33 7.36 -10.27 4.02
CA TYR A 33 5.97 -10.03 4.37
C TYR A 33 5.71 -10.53 5.79
N ASP A 34 5.05 -9.70 6.60
CA ASP A 34 4.46 -10.14 7.86
C ASP A 34 3.64 -11.41 7.61
N ASP A 35 3.61 -12.32 8.59
CA ASP A 35 2.79 -13.53 8.49
C ASP A 35 1.36 -13.11 8.09
N PRO A 36 0.79 -13.64 6.99
CA PRO A 36 -0.56 -13.29 6.57
C PRO A 36 -1.58 -13.37 7.72
N THR A 37 -1.38 -14.30 8.65
CA THR A 37 -2.19 -14.45 9.86
C THR A 37 -2.03 -13.27 10.83
N GLU A 38 -0.81 -12.77 11.01
CA GLU A 38 -0.52 -11.58 11.83
C GLU A 38 -1.12 -10.32 11.19
N VAL A 39 -1.01 -10.18 9.87
CA VAL A 39 -1.64 -9.08 9.11
C VAL A 39 -3.15 -9.11 9.25
N GLU A 40 -3.78 -10.27 9.05
CA GLU A 40 -5.23 -10.43 9.23
C GLU A 40 -5.66 -10.11 10.66
N SER A 41 -4.91 -10.57 11.66
CA SER A 41 -5.18 -10.27 13.07
C SER A 41 -5.08 -8.77 13.38
N ALA A 42 -4.05 -8.10 12.87
CA ALA A 42 -3.85 -6.67 13.03
C ALA A 42 -5.00 -5.87 12.38
N TRP A 43 -5.41 -6.24 11.17
CA TRP A 43 -6.56 -5.62 10.49
C TRP A 43 -7.87 -5.86 11.23
N ALA A 44 -8.12 -7.09 11.72
CA ALA A 44 -9.30 -7.39 12.50
C ALA A 44 -9.37 -6.56 13.79
N SER A 45 -8.22 -6.37 14.46
CA SER A 45 -8.10 -5.52 15.64
C SER A 45 -8.40 -4.06 15.33
N GLU A 46 -7.80 -3.50 14.28
CA GLU A 46 -8.01 -2.11 13.85
C GLU A 46 -9.48 -1.86 13.46
N ILE A 47 -10.09 -2.76 12.70
CA ILE A 47 -11.52 -2.67 12.35
C ILE A 47 -12.37 -2.68 13.62
N GLY A 48 -12.08 -3.59 14.56
CA GLY A 48 -12.75 -3.65 15.84
C GLY A 48 -12.64 -2.34 16.62
N GLN A 49 -11.44 -1.76 16.71
CA GLN A 49 -11.23 -0.49 17.39
C GLN A 49 -12.01 0.66 16.74
N ARG A 50 -12.02 0.74 15.40
CA ARG A 50 -12.78 1.77 14.67
C ARG A 50 -14.29 1.63 14.88
N LEU A 51 -14.80 0.40 14.86
CA LEU A 51 -16.22 0.13 15.11
C LEU A 51 -16.61 0.54 16.53
N HIS A 52 -15.80 0.23 17.54
CA HIS A 52 -16.05 0.71 18.91
C HIS A 52 -16.05 2.23 18.96
N GLY A 53 -15.10 2.91 18.33
CA GLY A 53 -15.08 4.37 18.32
C GLY A 53 -16.31 5.00 17.66
N ILE A 54 -16.90 4.33 16.64
CA ILE A 54 -18.17 4.75 16.04
C ILE A 54 -19.32 4.57 17.03
N VAL A 55 -19.42 3.41 17.68
CA VAL A 55 -20.49 3.11 18.66
C VAL A 55 -20.41 4.04 19.86
N ASP A 56 -19.21 4.32 20.35
CA ASP A 56 -18.95 5.17 21.51
C ASP A 56 -19.00 6.68 21.15
N GLY A 57 -19.19 7.02 19.88
CA GLY A 57 -19.28 8.40 19.39
C GLY A 57 -17.95 9.18 19.46
N THR A 58 -16.83 8.48 19.58
CA THR A 58 -15.48 9.07 19.60
C THR A 58 -14.84 9.18 18.22
N THR A 59 -15.42 8.49 17.22
CA THR A 59 -15.02 8.56 15.81
C THR A 59 -16.01 9.43 15.03
N VAL A 60 -15.49 10.39 14.27
CA VAL A 60 -16.27 11.20 13.32
C VAL A 60 -16.02 10.68 11.90
N GLY A 61 -17.07 10.19 11.25
CA GLY A 61 -17.02 9.87 9.82
C GLY A 61 -17.20 11.11 8.95
N ILE A 62 -16.76 11.03 7.69
CA ILE A 62 -17.07 12.03 6.66
C ILE A 62 -18.14 11.50 5.71
N PRO A 63 -19.07 12.35 5.23
CA PRO A 63 -20.02 11.96 4.20
C PRO A 63 -19.33 11.44 2.92
N ASN A 64 -19.94 10.43 2.30
CA ASN A 64 -19.40 9.85 1.06
C ASN A 64 -19.28 10.89 -0.08
N SER A 65 -20.12 11.93 -0.10
CA SER A 65 -20.00 13.03 -1.06
C SER A 65 -18.67 13.77 -0.93
N GLU A 66 -18.21 14.01 0.30
CA GLU A 66 -16.93 14.70 0.55
C GLU A 66 -15.74 13.80 0.17
N VAL A 67 -15.84 12.48 0.38
CA VAL A 67 -14.83 11.53 -0.10
C VAL A 67 -14.68 11.61 -1.62
N ARG A 68 -15.80 11.61 -2.35
CA ARG A 68 -15.78 11.67 -3.81
C ARG A 68 -15.18 12.97 -4.34
N GLU A 69 -15.48 14.08 -3.69
CA GLU A 69 -14.91 15.39 -4.03
C GLU A 69 -13.39 15.42 -3.83
N LEU A 70 -12.90 14.92 -2.69
CA LEU A 70 -11.46 14.89 -2.36
C LEU A 70 -10.63 14.05 -3.34
N PHE A 71 -11.21 12.96 -3.86
CA PHE A 71 -10.49 12.00 -4.70
C PHE A 71 -10.90 12.03 -6.18
N GLY A 72 -11.80 12.92 -6.58
CA GLY A 72 -12.26 13.04 -7.97
C GLY A 72 -12.99 11.80 -8.50
N LEU A 73 -13.81 11.16 -7.66
CA LEU A 73 -14.53 9.89 -7.92
C LEU A 73 -15.99 10.06 -8.35
#